data_AF-A0A2N9IS73-F1
#
_entry.id   AF-A0A2N9IS73-F1
#
_cell.length_a   1.000
_cell.length_b   1.000
_cell.length_c   1.000
_cell.angle_alpha   90.00
_cell.angle_beta   90.00
_cell.angle_gamma   90.00
#
_symmetry.space_group_name_H-M   'P 1'
#
loop_
_entity.id
_entity.type
_entity.pdbx_description
1 polymer ?
#
loop_
_entity_poly.entity_id
_entity_poly.type
_entity_poly.pdbx_seq_one_letter_code
_entity_poly.pdbx_strand_id
1 'polypeptide(L)'
;MGRNLFQGIIPPSLESLRGLEILDLSDNNFSGQIPKFLEQFVFLQLLNLSRNHFEGEVPTNGVFKNTSATLIMANGILDQGRHTVAIKVLNLSRHGASKSFKAECEALRNIRHRNLVKVLTSCSGIDYQGHDFKALVMEFMGNGSLDEWLHPTPRINETLQEQRSLSLFQRLNIAIDVANALDYLHHHCQTPIVHCDIKPSNVLLDDEMIGHVGDFGLARFLFDATQDSSINQSSSIGIRGTIGYTPPEYGMGNEVFNIW
;
A
#
# COMPACT_ATOMS: atom_id res chain seq x y z
N MET A 1 14.42 6.42 -16.47
CA MET A 1 15.81 6.16 -16.02
C MET A 1 15.88 4.97 -15.05
N GLY A 2 14.89 4.07 -15.05
CA GLY A 2 14.96 2.88 -14.22
C GLY A 2 16.05 1.92 -14.68
N ARG A 3 16.55 1.05 -13.78
CA ARG A 3 17.51 -0.04 -14.04
C ARG A 3 18.85 0.44 -14.58
N ASN A 4 19.50 1.30 -13.81
CA ASN A 4 20.86 1.75 -14.07
C ASN A 4 21.72 1.62 -12.80
N LEU A 5 22.96 2.07 -12.86
CA LEU A 5 23.87 2.10 -11.71
C LEU A 5 24.08 3.53 -11.20
N PHE A 6 23.09 4.42 -11.36
CA PHE A 6 23.22 5.80 -10.92
C PHE A 6 23.28 5.88 -9.40
N GLN A 7 24.18 6.71 -8.88
CA GLN A 7 24.47 6.82 -7.44
C GLN A 7 24.42 8.26 -6.95
N GLY A 8 24.31 8.44 -5.63
CA GLY A 8 24.25 9.76 -4.99
C GLY A 8 22.82 10.31 -4.90
N ILE A 9 22.65 11.61 -4.68
CA ILE A 9 21.30 12.21 -4.57
C ILE A 9 20.64 12.38 -5.93
N ILE A 10 19.30 12.48 -5.96
CA ILE A 10 18.60 12.92 -7.18
C ILE A 10 19.08 14.34 -7.51
N PRO A 11 19.60 14.58 -8.73
CA PRO A 11 20.25 15.84 -9.06
C PRO A 11 19.24 17.00 -9.12
N PRO A 12 19.53 18.17 -8.53
CA PRO A 12 18.64 19.34 -8.58
C PRO A 12 18.28 19.81 -9.99
N SER A 13 19.12 19.53 -10.99
CA SER A 13 18.85 19.84 -12.39
C SER A 13 17.55 19.24 -12.91
N LEU A 14 17.07 18.16 -12.29
CA LEU A 14 15.81 17.50 -12.62
C LEU A 14 14.61 18.42 -12.37
N GLU A 15 14.71 19.40 -11.46
CA GLU A 15 13.67 20.41 -11.18
C GLU A 15 13.16 21.15 -12.43
N SER A 16 14.03 21.32 -13.43
CA SER A 16 13.70 22.00 -14.68
C SER A 16 12.69 21.24 -15.54
N LEU A 17 12.51 19.93 -15.32
CA LEU A 17 11.70 19.03 -16.15
C LEU A 17 10.22 19.04 -15.74
N ARG A 18 9.62 20.23 -15.63
CA ARG A 18 8.25 20.42 -15.11
C ARG A 18 7.12 19.84 -15.98
N GLY A 19 7.42 19.51 -17.24
CA GLY A 19 6.48 18.88 -18.17
C GLY A 19 6.48 17.35 -18.13
N LEU A 20 7.21 16.73 -17.19
CA LEU A 20 7.25 15.26 -17.09
C LEU A 20 5.89 14.70 -16.66
N GLU A 21 5.42 13.70 -17.40
CA GLU A 21 4.26 12.88 -17.04
C GLU A 21 4.69 11.58 -16.33
N ILE A 22 5.89 11.06 -16.61
CA ILE A 22 6.41 9.82 -16.03
C ILE A 22 7.86 10.03 -15.61
N LEU A 23 8.17 9.72 -14.35
CA LEU A 23 9.52 9.73 -13.79
C LEU A 23 9.79 8.38 -13.11
N ASP A 24 10.45 7.49 -13.85
CA ASP A 24 10.92 6.21 -13.35
C ASP A 24 12.43 6.30 -13.04
N LEU A 25 12.76 6.33 -11.75
CA LEU A 25 14.11 6.28 -11.18
C LEU A 25 14.40 4.94 -10.50
N SER A 26 13.54 3.92 -10.72
CA SER A 26 13.68 2.66 -10.00
C SER A 26 14.96 1.90 -10.31
N ASP A 27 15.37 0.94 -9.49
CA ASP A 27 16.55 0.10 -9.75
C ASP A 27 17.81 0.93 -10.01
N ASN A 28 18.21 1.72 -9.03
CA ASN A 28 19.43 2.52 -9.03
C ASN A 28 20.07 2.50 -7.64
N ASN A 29 21.19 3.19 -7.50
CA ASN A 29 21.94 3.35 -6.25
C ASN A 29 21.77 4.77 -5.66
N PHE A 30 20.65 5.46 -5.96
CA PHE A 30 20.42 6.82 -5.44
C PHE A 30 20.19 6.80 -3.93
N SER A 31 20.70 7.80 -3.22
CA SER A 31 20.66 7.89 -1.75
C SER A 31 20.31 9.30 -1.27
N GLY A 32 20.16 9.49 0.05
CA GLY A 32 19.79 10.78 0.64
C GLY A 32 18.28 11.07 0.56
N GLN A 33 17.90 12.34 0.78
CA GLN A 33 16.49 12.74 0.84
C GLN A 33 15.81 12.79 -0.54
N ILE A 34 14.51 12.47 -0.57
CA ILE A 34 13.67 12.66 -1.75
C ILE A 34 13.46 14.18 -1.93
N PRO A 35 13.89 14.78 -3.06
CA PRO A 35 13.87 16.23 -3.18
C PRO A 35 12.46 16.81 -3.23
N LYS A 36 12.25 17.90 -2.46
CA LYS A 36 10.96 18.63 -2.44
C LYS A 36 10.57 19.23 -3.78
N PHE A 37 11.49 19.46 -4.72
CA PHE A 37 11.13 19.98 -6.04
C PHE A 37 10.18 19.05 -6.81
N LEU A 38 10.16 17.75 -6.49
CA LEU A 38 9.24 16.78 -7.10
C LEU A 38 7.77 17.12 -6.80
N GLU A 39 7.48 17.88 -5.73
CA GLU A 39 6.14 18.40 -5.45
C GLU A 39 5.65 19.39 -6.52
N GLN A 40 6.57 20.02 -7.28
CA GLN A 40 6.24 21.00 -8.30
C GLN A 40 5.85 20.37 -9.64
N PHE A 41 5.95 19.05 -9.80
CA PHE A 41 5.69 18.38 -11.07
C PHE A 41 4.19 18.12 -11.26
N VAL A 42 3.47 19.17 -11.63
CA VAL A 42 2.00 19.18 -11.71
C VAL A 42 1.40 18.24 -12.77
N PHE A 43 2.18 17.85 -13.78
CA PHE A 43 1.74 16.93 -14.84
C PHE A 43 2.16 15.48 -14.60
N LEU A 44 2.93 15.21 -13.55
CA LEU A 44 3.49 13.89 -13.31
C LEU A 44 2.41 12.93 -12.80
N GLN A 45 2.16 11.90 -13.59
CA GLN A 45 1.17 10.85 -13.36
C GLN A 45 1.79 9.65 -12.66
N LEU A 46 3.08 9.38 -12.93
CA LEU A 46 3.79 8.24 -12.35
C LEU A 46 5.17 8.67 -11.85
N LEU A 47 5.42 8.45 -10.55
CA LEU A 47 6.73 8.59 -9.91
C LEU A 47 7.15 7.24 -9.32
N ASN A 48 8.19 6.63 -9.87
CA ASN A 48 8.73 5.37 -9.36
C ASN A 48 10.14 5.60 -8.82
N LEU A 49 10.27 5.55 -7.49
CA LEU A 49 11.56 5.70 -6.77
C LEU A 49 12.08 4.36 -6.24
N SER A 50 11.51 3.23 -6.68
CA SER A 50 11.76 1.92 -6.08
C SER A 50 13.18 1.41 -6.23
N ARG A 51 13.61 0.49 -5.35
CA ARG A 51 14.94 -0.15 -5.44
C ARG A 51 16.09 0.88 -5.55
N ASN A 52 16.13 1.77 -4.56
CA ASN A 52 17.16 2.78 -4.31
C ASN A 52 17.51 2.80 -2.80
N HIS A 53 18.36 3.74 -2.38
CA HIS A 53 18.83 3.96 -1.01
C HIS A 53 18.39 5.30 -0.40
N PHE A 54 17.21 5.81 -0.76
CA PHE A 54 16.67 7.04 -0.20
C PHE A 54 16.42 6.92 1.32
N GLU A 55 16.60 8.04 2.02
CA GLU A 55 16.46 8.16 3.47
C GLU A 55 15.87 9.52 3.83
N GLY A 56 15.34 9.67 5.05
CA GLY A 56 14.67 10.89 5.48
C GLY A 56 13.20 10.97 5.04
N GLU A 57 12.62 12.16 5.16
CA GLU A 57 11.19 12.36 4.97
C GLU A 57 10.80 12.40 3.50
N VAL A 58 9.56 12.00 3.23
CA VAL A 58 8.98 12.16 1.90
C VAL A 58 8.16 13.43 1.82
N PRO A 59 8.36 14.23 0.76
CA PRO A 59 7.53 15.39 0.50
C PRO A 59 6.04 14.99 0.45
N THR A 60 5.15 15.86 0.91
CA THR A 60 3.73 15.54 1.13
C THR A 60 2.79 16.28 0.16
N ASN A 61 3.32 17.18 -0.68
CA ASN A 61 2.55 17.90 -1.69
C ASN A 61 2.74 17.34 -3.11
N GLY A 62 2.02 17.93 -4.07
CA GLY A 62 2.15 17.61 -5.49
C GLY A 62 1.85 16.15 -5.78
N VAL A 63 2.80 15.49 -6.44
CA VAL A 63 2.74 14.08 -6.85
C VAL A 63 2.60 13.12 -5.67
N PHE A 64 3.04 13.53 -4.48
CA PHE A 64 2.92 12.76 -3.24
C PHE A 64 1.60 13.01 -2.51
N LYS A 65 0.78 13.97 -2.98
CA LYS A 65 -0.50 14.33 -2.37
C LYS A 65 -1.61 13.32 -2.70
N ASN A 66 -1.48 12.58 -3.82
CA ASN A 66 -2.57 11.75 -4.37
C ASN A 66 -2.39 10.23 -4.23
N THR A 67 -1.36 9.77 -3.53
CA THR A 67 -1.24 8.36 -3.17
C THR A 67 -1.99 8.13 -1.87
N SER A 68 -2.96 7.21 -1.86
CA SER A 68 -3.72 6.84 -0.64
C SER A 68 -2.83 6.42 0.54
N ALA A 69 -1.57 6.11 0.25
CA ALA A 69 -0.44 6.36 1.12
C ALA A 69 0.83 6.45 0.27
N THR A 70 1.77 7.33 0.61
CA THR A 70 3.05 7.38 -0.11
C THR A 70 3.94 6.26 0.42
N LEU A 71 4.27 5.31 -0.44
CA LEU A 71 5.18 4.21 -0.12
C LEU A 71 6.62 4.69 -0.30
N ILE A 72 7.32 4.85 0.82
CA ILE A 72 8.74 5.20 0.86
C ILE A 72 9.52 3.92 1.08
N MET A 73 10.43 3.56 0.18
CA MET A 73 11.41 2.52 0.51
C MET A 73 12.52 3.17 1.32
N ALA A 74 12.72 2.66 2.54
CA ALA A 74 13.88 2.95 3.34
C ALA A 74 14.64 1.64 3.57
N ASN A 75 15.97 1.70 3.62
CA ASN A 75 16.72 0.58 4.15
C ASN A 75 16.69 0.68 5.68
N GLY A 76 15.97 -0.23 6.32
CA GLY A 76 15.98 -0.37 7.77
C GLY A 76 17.05 -1.36 8.20
N ILE A 77 17.78 -1.05 9.27
CA ILE A 77 18.47 -2.09 10.04
C ILE A 77 17.43 -2.60 11.02
N LEU A 78 16.75 -3.69 10.67
CA LEU A 78 15.87 -4.40 11.58
C LEU A 78 16.57 -5.72 11.90
N ASP A 79 17.21 -5.77 13.08
CA ASP A 79 17.90 -6.93 13.66
C ASP A 79 19.13 -7.45 12.85
N GLN A 80 20.33 -6.94 13.19
CA GLN A 80 21.68 -7.31 12.69
C GLN A 80 21.90 -7.50 11.15
N GLY A 81 20.88 -7.28 10.32
CA GLY A 81 20.89 -7.38 8.87
C GLY A 81 20.30 -6.14 8.19
N ARG A 82 20.70 -5.91 6.94
CA ARG A 82 20.13 -4.85 6.09
C ARG A 82 18.88 -5.42 5.41
N HIS A 83 17.70 -5.00 5.86
CA HIS A 83 16.42 -5.42 5.29
C HIS A 83 15.74 -4.24 4.59
N THR A 84 15.34 -4.44 3.33
CA THR A 84 14.55 -3.43 2.61
C THR A 84 13.12 -3.45 3.13
N VAL A 85 12.60 -2.28 3.52
CA VAL A 85 11.25 -2.14 4.06
C VAL A 85 10.44 -1.15 3.22
N ALA A 86 9.13 -1.33 3.28
CA ALA A 86 8.16 -0.45 2.66
C ALA A 86 7.50 0.41 3.75
N ILE A 87 7.59 1.74 3.64
CA ILE A 87 7.00 2.67 4.60
C ILE A 87 5.77 3.31 3.98
N LYS A 88 4.59 2.96 4.47
CA LYS A 88 3.31 3.56 4.09
C LYS A 88 3.08 4.81 4.94
N VAL A 89 3.34 6.00 4.41
CA VAL A 89 3.02 7.27 5.10
C VAL A 89 1.60 7.69 4.81
N LEU A 90 0.82 7.95 5.85
CA LEU A 90 -0.59 8.31 5.71
C LEU A 90 -0.78 9.81 5.49
N ASN A 91 -1.57 10.15 4.48
CA ASN A 91 -2.04 11.51 4.28
C ASN A 91 -3.18 11.84 5.26
N LEU A 92 -2.84 12.49 6.39
CA LEU A 92 -3.80 12.81 7.44
C LEU A 92 -4.78 13.93 7.11
N SER A 93 -4.56 14.68 6.02
CA SER A 93 -5.53 15.65 5.52
C SER A 93 -6.76 14.98 4.90
N ARG A 94 -6.69 13.69 4.57
CA ARG A 94 -7.85 12.94 4.05
C ARG A 94 -8.82 12.61 5.16
N HIS A 95 -10.11 12.91 4.92
CA HIS A 95 -11.18 12.55 5.84
C HIS A 95 -11.16 11.04 6.10
N GLY A 96 -11.12 10.65 7.38
CA GLY A 96 -11.07 9.25 7.79
C GLY A 96 -9.69 8.61 7.85
N ALA A 97 -8.61 9.27 7.41
CA ALA A 97 -7.26 8.69 7.40
C ALA A 97 -6.78 8.24 8.80
N SER A 98 -7.02 9.04 9.84
CA SER A 98 -6.69 8.65 11.22
C SER A 98 -7.52 7.46 11.73
N LYS A 99 -8.76 7.27 11.24
CA LYS A 99 -9.57 6.10 11.58
C LYS A 99 -9.06 4.87 10.84
N SER A 100 -8.75 5.03 9.55
CA SER A 100 -8.12 4.00 8.71
C SER A 100 -6.82 3.49 9.30
N PHE A 101 -5.95 4.39 9.78
CA PHE A 101 -4.71 4.02 10.46
C PHE A 101 -4.93 3.13 11.68
N LYS A 102 -5.91 3.51 12.52
CA LYS A 102 -6.22 2.77 13.75
C LYS A 102 -6.76 1.39 13.43
N ALA A 103 -7.68 1.29 12.47
CA ALA A 103 -8.22 0.02 12.02
C ALA A 103 -7.12 -0.91 11.47
N GLU A 104 -6.24 -0.36 10.64
CA GLU A 104 -5.11 -1.09 10.07
C GLU A 104 -4.14 -1.55 11.18
N CYS A 105 -3.74 -0.67 12.10
CA CYS A 105 -2.90 -1.05 13.26
C CYS A 105 -3.55 -2.14 14.13
N GLU A 106 -4.87 -2.06 14.35
CA GLU A 106 -5.60 -3.02 15.16
C GLU A 106 -5.66 -4.40 14.50
N ALA A 107 -5.94 -4.44 13.18
CA ALA A 107 -5.95 -5.69 12.41
C ALA A 107 -4.57 -6.34 12.42
N LEU A 108 -3.55 -5.54 12.11
CA LEU A 108 -2.16 -6.00 11.97
C LEU A 108 -1.54 -6.47 13.30
N ARG A 109 -2.06 -6.01 14.45
CA ARG A 109 -1.54 -6.44 15.76
C ARG A 109 -1.74 -7.94 16.01
N ASN A 110 -2.79 -8.53 15.42
CA ASN A 110 -3.26 -9.87 15.77
C ASN A 110 -3.26 -10.87 14.60
N ILE A 111 -2.89 -10.45 13.39
CA ILE A 111 -2.85 -11.32 12.21
C ILE A 111 -1.41 -11.70 11.84
N ARG A 112 -1.19 -12.98 11.53
CA ARG A 112 0.09 -13.49 11.02
C ARG A 112 -0.18 -14.64 10.06
N HIS A 113 0.03 -14.39 8.78
CA HIS A 113 -0.19 -15.39 7.74
C HIS A 113 0.75 -15.16 6.55
N ARG A 114 1.13 -16.24 5.86
CA ARG A 114 2.12 -16.20 4.77
C ARG A 114 1.67 -15.38 3.55
N ASN A 115 0.36 -15.23 3.37
CA ASN A 115 -0.26 -14.49 2.26
C ASN A 115 -0.82 -13.13 2.71
N LEU A 116 -0.35 -12.61 3.85
CA LEU A 116 -0.69 -11.26 4.33
C LEU A 116 0.58 -10.43 4.41
N VAL A 117 0.50 -9.16 3.99
CA VAL A 117 1.62 -8.22 4.11
C VAL A 117 1.99 -8.07 5.58
N LYS A 118 3.22 -8.45 5.92
CA LYS A 118 3.72 -8.34 7.28
C LYS A 118 4.07 -6.90 7.61
N VAL A 119 3.46 -6.39 8.67
CA VAL A 119 3.82 -5.10 9.25
C VAL A 119 4.83 -5.32 10.36
N LEU A 120 5.97 -4.63 10.21
CA LEU A 120 7.11 -4.71 11.11
C LEU A 120 6.90 -3.81 12.32
N THR A 121 6.42 -2.58 12.08
CA THR A 121 6.04 -1.64 13.13
C THR A 121 5.11 -0.55 12.59
N SER A 122 4.44 0.16 13.49
CA SER A 122 3.75 1.42 13.20
C SER A 122 4.44 2.59 13.88
N CYS A 123 4.31 3.78 13.30
CA CYS A 123 4.83 5.03 13.84
C CYS A 123 3.68 6.04 13.95
N SER A 124 3.58 6.69 15.10
CA SER A 124 2.68 7.83 15.32
C SER A 124 3.44 8.88 16.09
N GLY A 125 3.48 10.11 15.59
CA GLY A 125 4.24 11.20 16.18
C GLY A 125 3.82 12.54 15.60
N ILE A 126 4.74 13.50 15.67
CA ILE A 126 4.61 14.82 15.06
C ILE A 126 5.80 15.04 14.12
N ASP A 127 5.56 15.69 12.98
CA ASP A 127 6.63 16.10 12.07
C ASP A 127 7.36 17.35 12.60
N TYR A 128 8.41 17.76 11.91
CA TYR A 128 9.21 18.96 12.22
C TYR A 128 8.42 20.28 12.07
N GLN A 129 7.27 20.27 11.38
CA GLN A 129 6.37 21.41 11.26
C GLN A 129 5.32 21.44 12.38
N GLY A 130 5.29 20.42 13.25
CA GLY A 130 4.34 20.27 14.34
C GLY A 130 3.01 19.64 13.93
N HIS A 131 2.89 19.08 12.74
CA HIS A 131 1.69 18.36 12.30
C HIS A 131 1.75 16.89 12.69
N ASP A 132 0.57 16.27 12.87
CA ASP A 132 0.47 14.84 13.12
C ASP A 132 1.14 14.02 11.98
N PHE A 133 1.92 13.02 12.36
CA PHE A 133 2.58 12.09 11.46
C PHE A 133 2.21 10.65 11.81
N LYS A 134 1.82 9.86 10.80
CA LYS A 134 1.52 8.44 10.96
C LYS A 134 2.04 7.63 9.79
N ALA A 135 2.71 6.52 10.10
CA ALA A 135 3.26 5.62 9.09
C ALA A 135 3.21 4.15 9.53
N LEU A 136 3.19 3.24 8.57
CA LEU A 136 3.39 1.81 8.78
C LEU A 136 4.67 1.38 8.08
N VAL A 137 5.50 0.60 8.77
CA VAL A 137 6.72 0.00 8.23
C VAL A 137 6.46 -1.48 8.00
N MET A 138 6.67 -1.96 6.79
CA MET A 138 6.20 -3.25 6.30
C MET A 138 7.32 -3.97 5.54
N GLU A 139 7.17 -5.28 5.37
CA GLU A 139 8.02 -6.02 4.43
C GLU A 139 7.82 -5.51 3.00
N PHE A 140 8.93 -5.41 2.27
CA PHE A 140 8.92 -4.94 0.90
C PHE A 140 8.56 -6.07 -0.06
N MET A 141 7.65 -5.77 -0.99
CA MET A 141 7.14 -6.70 -2.00
C MET A 141 7.73 -6.31 -3.36
N GLY A 142 8.77 -7.04 -3.80
CA GLY A 142 9.63 -6.61 -4.90
C GLY A 142 8.98 -6.56 -6.29
N ASN A 143 7.89 -7.30 -6.48
CA ASN A 143 7.13 -7.34 -7.73
C ASN A 143 5.93 -6.37 -7.76
N GLY A 144 5.75 -5.54 -6.74
CA GLY A 144 4.74 -4.48 -6.72
C GLY A 144 3.31 -5.02 -6.58
N SER A 145 2.33 -4.23 -7.01
CA SER A 145 0.91 -4.60 -6.91
C SER A 145 0.43 -5.43 -8.11
N LEU A 146 -0.52 -6.34 -7.89
CA LEU A 146 -1.13 -7.16 -8.95
C LEU A 146 -1.79 -6.30 -10.04
N ASP A 147 -2.28 -5.11 -9.69
CA ASP A 147 -2.89 -4.16 -10.64
C ASP A 147 -1.93 -3.82 -11.79
N GLU A 148 -0.65 -3.57 -11.48
CA GLU A 148 0.40 -3.26 -12.47
C GLU A 148 0.65 -4.39 -13.47
N TRP A 149 0.36 -5.64 -13.08
CA TRP A 149 0.53 -6.82 -13.92
C TRP A 149 -0.71 -7.16 -14.75
N LEU A 150 -1.90 -6.80 -14.25
CA LEU A 150 -3.17 -7.02 -14.94
C LEU A 150 -3.47 -5.91 -15.96
N HIS A 151 -3.03 -4.69 -15.66
CA HIS A 151 -3.27 -3.50 -16.47
C HIS A 151 -1.95 -2.79 -16.80
N PRO A 152 -1.04 -3.43 -17.56
CA PRO A 152 0.22 -2.81 -17.94
C PRO A 152 -0.08 -1.55 -18.78
N THR A 153 0.35 -0.39 -18.30
CA THR A 153 0.27 0.85 -19.06
C THR A 153 1.32 0.83 -20.17
N PRO A 154 0.94 1.02 -21.45
CA PRO A 154 1.90 1.02 -22.55
C PRO A 154 2.92 2.15 -22.35
N ARG A 155 4.17 1.80 -22.07
CA ARG A 155 5.23 2.80 -22.03
C ARG A 155 5.56 3.19 -23.47
N ILE A 156 5.41 4.48 -23.79
CA ILE A 156 5.91 5.04 -25.05
C ILE A 156 7.44 4.84 -24.99
N ASN A 157 7.97 3.90 -25.79
CA ASN A 157 9.38 3.46 -25.89
C ASN A 157 9.79 2.16 -25.17
N GLU A 158 8.91 1.17 -24.97
CA GLU A 158 9.37 -0.20 -24.66
C GLU A 158 9.66 -0.99 -25.95
N THR A 159 10.93 -1.39 -26.12
CA THR A 159 11.29 -2.54 -26.98
C THR A 159 10.52 -3.77 -26.51
N LEU A 160 10.05 -4.59 -27.46
CA LEU A 160 9.16 -5.77 -27.34
C LEU A 160 9.47 -6.85 -26.26
N GLN A 161 10.44 -6.63 -25.36
CA GLN A 161 11.06 -7.68 -24.54
C GLN A 161 10.62 -7.76 -23.07
N GLU A 162 9.83 -6.83 -22.54
CA GLU A 162 9.32 -6.98 -21.15
C GLU A 162 7.85 -6.55 -21.00
N GLN A 163 6.96 -7.15 -21.79
CA GLN A 163 5.55 -7.14 -21.41
C GLN A 163 5.40 -7.93 -20.10
N ARG A 164 5.27 -7.21 -18.98
CA ARG A 164 4.82 -7.79 -17.72
C ARG A 164 3.46 -8.45 -17.96
N SER A 165 3.45 -9.77 -18.02
CA SER A 165 2.24 -10.55 -18.24
C SER A 165 2.24 -11.76 -17.35
N LEU A 166 1.09 -12.04 -16.74
CA LEU A 166 0.89 -13.20 -15.90
C LEU A 166 0.36 -14.36 -16.74
N SER A 167 1.05 -15.49 -16.67
CA SER A 167 0.53 -16.77 -17.17
C SER A 167 -0.73 -17.18 -16.40
N LEU A 168 -1.55 -18.06 -16.99
CA LEU A 168 -2.72 -18.61 -16.32
C LEU A 168 -2.36 -19.32 -15.01
N PHE A 169 -1.22 -20.01 -14.99
CA PHE A 169 -0.72 -20.71 -13.81
C PHE A 169 -0.40 -19.72 -12.67
N GLN A 170 0.29 -18.62 -12.96
CA GLN A 170 0.57 -17.57 -11.97
C GLN A 170 -0.72 -16.93 -11.47
N ARG A 171 -1.68 -16.64 -12.35
CA ARG A 171 -2.99 -16.09 -11.97
C ARG A 171 -3.74 -17.02 -11.02
N LEU A 172 -3.71 -18.33 -11.27
CA LEU A 172 -4.34 -19.32 -10.42
C LEU A 172 -3.67 -19.40 -9.05
N ASN A 173 -2.33 -19.41 -8.98
CA ASN A 173 -1.61 -19.41 -7.71
C ASN A 173 -1.90 -18.14 -6.90
N ILE A 174 -1.89 -16.97 -7.53
CA ILE A 174 -2.21 -15.70 -6.85
C ILE A 174 -3.67 -15.72 -6.33
N ALA A 175 -4.61 -16.29 -7.08
CA ALA A 175 -5.99 -16.45 -6.60
C ALA A 175 -6.08 -17.39 -5.39
N ILE A 176 -5.31 -18.48 -5.37
CA ILE A 176 -5.20 -19.40 -4.23
C ILE A 176 -4.59 -18.68 -3.02
N ASP A 177 -3.55 -17.89 -3.22
CA ASP A 177 -2.90 -17.10 -2.16
C ASP A 177 -3.88 -16.11 -1.50
N VAL A 178 -4.64 -15.38 -2.32
CA VAL A 178 -5.69 -14.46 -1.83
C VAL A 178 -6.79 -15.23 -1.10
N ALA A 179 -7.22 -16.38 -1.62
CA ALA A 179 -8.22 -17.22 -0.97
C ALA A 179 -7.74 -17.72 0.41
N ASN A 180 -6.49 -18.17 0.51
CA ASN A 180 -5.89 -18.61 1.78
C ASN A 180 -5.81 -17.46 2.80
N ALA A 181 -5.45 -16.25 2.34
CA ALA A 181 -5.46 -15.06 3.19
C ALA A 181 -6.86 -14.76 3.75
N LEU A 182 -7.89 -14.82 2.91
CA LEU A 182 -9.27 -14.56 3.32
C LEU A 182 -9.81 -15.65 4.26
N ASP A 183 -9.54 -16.92 3.97
CA ASP A 183 -9.92 -18.03 4.84
C ASP A 183 -9.27 -17.91 6.23
N TYR A 184 -8.01 -17.50 6.28
CA TYR A 184 -7.33 -17.20 7.54
C TYR A 184 -8.04 -16.07 8.31
N LEU A 185 -8.31 -14.94 7.66
CA LEU A 185 -8.94 -13.78 8.29
C LEU A 185 -10.35 -14.08 8.82
N HIS A 186 -11.12 -14.89 8.09
CA HIS A 186 -12.52 -15.16 8.39
C HIS A 186 -12.68 -16.26 9.44
N HIS A 187 -11.86 -17.31 9.40
CA HIS A 187 -12.12 -18.52 10.20
C HIS A 187 -11.02 -18.86 11.21
N HIS A 188 -9.81 -18.33 11.05
CA HIS A 188 -8.64 -18.75 11.83
C HIS A 188 -8.11 -17.64 12.77
N CYS A 189 -8.64 -16.43 12.68
CA CYS A 189 -8.40 -15.36 13.64
C CYS A 189 -9.26 -15.53 14.90
N GLN A 190 -8.75 -15.10 16.07
CA GLN A 190 -9.51 -15.11 17.33
C GLN A 190 -10.82 -14.34 17.24
N THR A 191 -10.79 -13.22 16.50
CA THR A 191 -11.98 -12.45 16.14
C THR A 191 -12.02 -12.41 14.62
N PRO A 192 -13.10 -12.89 13.96
CA PRO A 192 -13.20 -12.85 12.51
C PRO A 192 -13.03 -11.42 11.97
N ILE A 193 -12.23 -11.28 10.91
CA ILE A 193 -11.89 -9.99 10.31
C ILE A 193 -12.36 -9.96 8.87
N VAL A 194 -13.19 -8.97 8.51
CA VAL A 194 -13.57 -8.70 7.12
C VAL A 194 -12.71 -7.58 6.57
N HIS A 195 -11.96 -7.83 5.50
CA HIS A 195 -11.03 -6.85 4.92
C HIS A 195 -11.72 -5.62 4.32
N CYS A 196 -12.89 -5.79 3.69
CA CYS A 196 -13.73 -4.74 3.07
C CYS A 196 -13.13 -3.97 1.87
N ASP A 197 -11.93 -4.29 1.38
CA ASP A 197 -11.30 -3.59 0.24
C ASP A 197 -10.38 -4.49 -0.59
N ILE A 198 -10.84 -5.70 -0.91
CA ILE A 198 -10.09 -6.62 -1.77
C ILE A 198 -10.16 -6.14 -3.22
N LYS A 199 -8.99 -5.90 -3.82
CA LYS A 199 -8.80 -5.47 -5.21
C LYS A 199 -7.35 -5.70 -5.63
N PRO A 200 -7.02 -5.72 -6.94
CA PRO A 200 -5.66 -5.95 -7.43
C PRO A 200 -4.60 -5.01 -6.85
N SER A 201 -4.92 -3.73 -6.59
CA SER A 201 -3.95 -2.79 -6.02
C SER A 201 -3.55 -3.11 -4.57
N ASN A 202 -4.34 -3.93 -3.87
CA ASN A 202 -4.13 -4.33 -2.48
C ASN A 202 -3.56 -5.75 -2.36
N VAL A 203 -3.27 -6.41 -3.49
CA VAL A 203 -2.53 -7.68 -3.55
C VAL A 203 -1.12 -7.37 -4.03
N LEU A 204 -0.13 -7.49 -3.14
CA LEU A 204 1.27 -7.26 -3.45
C LEU A 204 1.98 -8.58 -3.75
N LEU A 205 2.98 -8.55 -4.62
CA LEU A 205 3.74 -9.73 -5.04
C LEU A 205 5.18 -9.63 -4.51
N ASP A 206 5.62 -10.66 -3.80
CA ASP A 206 7.02 -10.78 -3.38
C ASP A 206 7.91 -11.25 -4.54
N ASP A 207 9.21 -11.41 -4.28
CA ASP A 207 10.21 -11.80 -5.29
C ASP A 207 9.97 -13.20 -5.88
N GLU A 208 9.20 -14.06 -5.19
CA GLU A 208 8.84 -15.41 -5.62
C GLU A 208 7.48 -15.46 -6.37
N MET A 209 6.87 -14.30 -6.63
CA MET A 209 5.53 -14.16 -7.22
C MET A 209 4.39 -14.74 -6.36
N ILE A 210 4.57 -14.77 -5.04
CA ILE A 210 3.53 -15.15 -4.08
C ILE A 210 2.66 -13.93 -3.77
N GLY A 211 1.34 -14.15 -3.68
CA GLY A 211 0.38 -13.11 -3.35
C GLY A 211 0.30 -12.79 -1.86
N HIS A 212 0.38 -11.50 -1.52
CA HIS A 212 0.24 -10.95 -0.17
C HIS A 212 -0.86 -9.89 -0.12
N VAL A 213 -1.93 -10.15 0.62
CA VAL A 213 -3.02 -9.18 0.82
C VAL A 213 -2.60 -8.13 1.85
N GLY A 214 -2.76 -6.85 1.50
CA GLY A 214 -2.44 -5.71 2.36
C GLY A 214 -3.50 -4.62 2.32
N ASP A 215 -3.23 -3.50 2.99
CA ASP A 215 -4.13 -2.35 3.15
C ASP A 215 -5.43 -2.65 3.94
N PHE A 216 -5.26 -2.88 5.25
CA PHE A 216 -6.36 -3.15 6.18
C PHE A 216 -7.07 -1.87 6.66
N GLY A 217 -6.91 -0.75 5.96
CA GLY A 217 -7.48 0.54 6.35
C GLY A 217 -9.01 0.56 6.52
N LEU A 218 -9.71 -0.36 5.86
CA LEU A 218 -11.16 -0.54 5.96
C LEU A 218 -11.60 -1.80 6.70
N ALA A 219 -10.65 -2.53 7.31
CA ALA A 219 -10.92 -3.81 7.96
C ALA A 219 -11.90 -3.67 9.13
N ARG A 220 -12.65 -4.73 9.39
CA ARG A 220 -13.65 -4.78 10.45
C ARG A 220 -13.61 -6.09 11.23
N PHE A 221 -13.71 -5.98 12.53
CA PHE A 221 -13.83 -7.09 13.46
C PHE A 221 -15.30 -7.44 13.68
N LEU A 222 -15.62 -8.72 13.56
CA LEU A 222 -16.95 -9.25 13.91
C LEU A 222 -16.88 -9.74 15.34
N PHE A 223 -17.43 -8.95 16.27
CA PHE A 223 -17.58 -9.37 17.66
C PHE A 223 -18.88 -10.15 17.81
N ASP A 224 -18.84 -11.27 18.54
CA ASP A 224 -20.05 -11.98 18.92
C ASP A 224 -20.94 -11.07 19.77
N ALA A 225 -22.21 -10.94 19.38
CA ALA A 225 -23.20 -10.08 20.02
C ALA A 225 -23.59 -10.50 21.46
N THR A 226 -22.83 -11.41 22.09
CA THR A 226 -23.10 -11.95 23.42
C THR A 226 -22.33 -11.24 24.54
N GLN A 227 -21.38 -10.35 24.22
CA GLN A 227 -20.73 -9.48 25.21
C GLN A 227 -20.83 -8.01 24.78
N ASP A 228 -21.38 -7.19 25.66
CA ASP A 228 -21.51 -5.73 25.60
C ASP A 228 -22.68 -5.14 24.79
N SER A 229 -23.84 -5.19 25.43
CA SER A 229 -25.00 -4.33 25.19
C SER A 229 -24.77 -2.83 25.52
N SER A 230 -23.57 -2.27 25.37
CA SER A 230 -23.32 -0.86 25.75
C SER A 230 -22.25 -0.07 24.98
N ILE A 231 -21.60 -0.63 23.95
CA ILE A 231 -20.69 0.17 23.12
C ILE A 231 -21.45 0.65 21.89
N ASN A 232 -21.68 1.97 21.82
CA ASN A 232 -22.19 2.72 20.68
C ASN A 232 -21.77 2.07 19.34
N GLN A 233 -22.64 1.21 18.80
CA GLN A 233 -22.50 0.68 17.46
C GLN A 233 -22.70 1.87 16.54
N SER A 234 -21.59 2.53 16.20
CA SER A 234 -21.56 3.46 15.09
C SER A 234 -21.66 2.60 13.83
N SER A 235 -22.89 2.15 13.56
CA SER A 235 -23.36 1.61 12.30
C SER A 235 -23.15 2.70 11.26
N SER A 236 -21.93 2.80 10.73
CA SER A 236 -21.74 3.58 9.52
C SER A 236 -22.39 2.77 8.40
N ILE A 237 -23.67 3.05 8.17
CA ILE A 237 -24.48 2.80 6.97
C ILE A 237 -23.84 3.55 5.77
N GLY A 238 -22.53 3.41 5.61
CA GLY A 238 -21.77 3.97 4.50
C GLY A 238 -21.26 2.81 3.68
N ILE A 239 -21.51 2.86 2.37
CA ILE A 239 -20.86 1.99 1.39
C ILE A 239 -19.35 2.10 1.62
N ARG A 240 -18.71 0.98 1.99
CA ARG A 240 -17.26 0.88 2.19
C ARG A 240 -16.65 -0.01 1.12
N GLY A 241 -15.40 0.30 0.77
CA GLY A 241 -14.66 -0.38 -0.28
C GLY A 241 -14.54 0.47 -1.54
N THR A 242 -13.82 -0.08 -2.51
CA THR A 242 -13.55 0.59 -3.78
C THR A 242 -14.66 0.35 -4.79
N ILE A 243 -15.14 1.44 -5.43
CA ILE A 243 -16.15 1.37 -6.49
C ILE A 243 -15.69 0.39 -7.58
N GLY A 244 -16.59 -0.50 -8.00
CA GLY A 244 -16.31 -1.58 -8.97
C GLY A 244 -15.87 -2.90 -8.33
N TYR A 245 -15.44 -2.89 -7.07
CA TYR A 245 -15.09 -4.08 -6.28
C TYR A 245 -16.03 -4.29 -5.09
N THR A 246 -16.76 -3.25 -4.66
CA THR A 246 -17.75 -3.36 -3.59
C THR A 246 -18.92 -4.27 -4.03
N PRO A 247 -19.33 -5.24 -3.18
CA PRO A 247 -20.48 -6.10 -3.46
C PRO A 247 -21.79 -5.29 -3.65
N PRO A 248 -22.69 -5.71 -4.56
CA PRO A 248 -23.91 -4.96 -4.88
C PRO A 248 -24.85 -4.78 -3.69
N GLU A 249 -24.86 -5.71 -2.74
CA GLU A 249 -25.69 -5.66 -1.55
C GLU A 249 -25.37 -4.50 -0.60
N TYR A 250 -24.16 -3.92 -0.68
CA TYR A 250 -23.80 -2.71 0.08
C TYR A 250 -24.56 -1.48 -0.47
N GLY A 251 -24.91 -1.48 -1.75
CA GLY A 251 -25.75 -0.44 -2.38
C GLY A 251 -27.25 -0.64 -2.12
N MET A 252 -27.65 -1.81 -1.61
CA MET A 252 -29.04 -2.16 -1.31
C MET A 252 -29.46 -1.87 0.14
N GLY A 253 -28.56 -1.29 0.95
CA GLY A 253 -28.85 -0.96 2.35
C GLY A 253 -28.83 -2.15 3.31
N ASN A 254 -28.32 -3.31 2.88
CA ASN A 254 -28.18 -4.47 3.75
C ASN A 254 -26.97 -4.29 4.68
N GLU A 255 -27.14 -4.63 5.96
CA GLU A 255 -26.03 -4.70 6.90
C GLU A 255 -25.05 -5.78 6.46
N VAL A 256 -23.76 -5.44 6.40
CA VAL A 256 -22.67 -6.38 6.06
C VAL A 256 -22.62 -7.58 7.02
N PHE A 257 -23.31 -7.53 8.15
CA PHE A 257 -23.42 -8.64 9.11
C PHE A 257 -24.35 -9.76 8.64
N ASN A 258 -25.21 -9.55 7.62
CA ASN A 258 -26.20 -10.54 7.17
C ASN A 258 -25.74 -11.40 5.98
N ILE A 259 -24.44 -11.37 5.63
CA ILE A 259 -23.90 -12.00 4.42
C ILE A 259 -22.83 -13.06 4.71
N TRP A 260 -22.55 -13.32 6.00
CA TRP A 260 -21.53 -14.26 6.45
C TRP A 260 -22.08 -15.14 7.56
#